data_AF-A0A2E7JN91-F1
#
_entry.id   AF-A0A2E7JN91-F1
#
_cell.length_a   1.000
_cell.length_b   1.000
_cell.length_c   1.000
_cell.angle_alpha   90.00
_cell.angle_beta   90.00
_cell.angle_gamma   90.00
#
_symmetry.space_group_name_H-M   'P 1'
#
loop_
_entity.id
_entity.type
_entity.pdbx_description
1 polymer ?
#
loop_
_entity_poly.entity_id
_entity_poly.type
_entity_poly.pdbx_seq_one_letter_code
_entity_poly.pdbx_strand_id
1 'polypeptide(L)'
;MALRRLPLDPNLEQLKNQARDLLADYVAGDAEVVSQFAEYHPRGMTPDRAKLTDAQLVLARTYEFPSWPRLHLAADFDEWDIFEWLLEKGADPNARAEVDDDGFGGHTAPFNAVVSQAYVCGRQKDAAMVKTLLEKGADTKIRATIRKNFRYTDDERMHEYREVTALEYGEQCHNQRWVNKAALELLRTNES
;
A
#
# COMPACT_ATOMS: atom_id res chain seq x y z
N MET A 1 10.69 2.12 -24.88
CA MET A 1 9.32 2.12 -25.46
C MET A 1 8.50 3.27 -24.87
N ALA A 2 7.34 3.60 -25.45
CA ALA A 2 6.51 4.71 -24.99
C ALA A 2 5.81 4.39 -23.66
N LEU A 3 6.04 5.25 -22.67
CA LEU A 3 5.44 5.23 -21.34
C LEU A 3 3.91 5.17 -21.43
N ARG A 4 3.28 4.18 -20.79
CA ARG A 4 1.81 4.14 -20.70
C ARG A 4 1.38 5.08 -19.60
N ARG A 5 0.71 6.19 -19.94
CA ARG A 5 0.03 7.04 -18.96
C ARG A 5 -1.26 6.37 -18.52
N LEU A 6 -1.56 6.46 -17.22
CA LEU A 6 -2.84 6.01 -16.69
C LEU A 6 -4.00 6.65 -17.47
N PRO A 7 -5.02 5.87 -17.83
CA PRO A 7 -6.31 6.43 -18.20
C PRO A 7 -6.82 7.33 -17.07
N LEU A 8 -7.46 8.44 -17.42
CA LEU A 8 -8.10 9.37 -16.47
C LEU A 8 -9.20 8.70 -15.62
N ASP A 9 -9.65 7.51 -16.02
CA ASP A 9 -10.63 6.68 -15.32
C ASP A 9 -10.21 5.19 -15.44
N PRO A 10 -9.37 4.67 -14.53
CA PRO A 10 -8.83 3.32 -14.63
C PRO A 10 -9.90 2.27 -14.31
N ASN A 11 -10.37 1.55 -15.34
CA ASN A 11 -11.28 0.42 -15.17
C ASN A 11 -10.53 -0.83 -14.68
N LEU A 12 -10.87 -1.30 -13.48
CA LEU A 12 -10.22 -2.43 -12.82
C LEU A 12 -10.32 -3.76 -13.60
N GLU A 13 -11.45 -4.04 -14.25
CA GLU A 13 -11.60 -5.23 -15.09
C GLU A 13 -10.71 -5.16 -16.33
N GLN A 14 -10.53 -3.95 -16.89
CA GLN A 14 -9.61 -3.72 -17.98
C GLN A 14 -8.16 -3.96 -17.56
N LEU A 15 -7.75 -3.51 -16.37
CA LEU A 15 -6.41 -3.75 -15.83
C LEU A 15 -6.17 -5.24 -15.51
N LYS A 16 -7.19 -5.97 -15.02
CA LYS A 16 -7.12 -7.42 -14.82
C LYS A 16 -6.94 -8.17 -16.13
N ASN A 17 -7.66 -7.78 -17.17
CA ASN A 17 -7.51 -8.39 -18.50
C ASN A 17 -6.12 -8.11 -19.08
N GLN A 18 -5.65 -6.86 -18.99
CA GLN A 18 -4.29 -6.50 -19.40
C GLN A 18 -3.20 -7.33 -18.70
N ALA A 19 -3.34 -7.61 -17.40
CA ALA A 19 -2.35 -8.42 -16.68
C ALA A 19 -2.38 -9.91 -17.10
N ARG A 20 -3.57 -10.43 -17.45
CA ARG A 20 -3.71 -11.81 -17.96
C ARG A 20 -3.14 -11.92 -19.37
N ASP A 21 -3.44 -10.96 -20.23
CA ASP A 21 -2.92 -10.88 -21.59
C ASP A 21 -1.39 -10.77 -21.55
N LEU A 22 -0.85 -9.89 -20.69
CA LEU A 22 0.59 -9.75 -20.49
C LEU A 22 1.26 -11.04 -20.02
N LEU A 23 0.63 -11.82 -19.14
CA LEU A 23 1.16 -13.12 -18.73
C LEU A 23 1.13 -14.12 -19.90
N ALA A 24 0.02 -14.17 -20.63
CA ALA A 24 -0.13 -15.08 -21.77
C ALA A 24 0.92 -14.79 -22.86
N ASP A 25 1.12 -13.52 -23.19
CA ASP A 25 2.11 -13.07 -24.17
C ASP A 25 3.54 -13.34 -23.68
N TYR A 26 3.81 -13.18 -22.38
CA TYR A 26 5.11 -13.51 -21.81
C TYR A 26 5.41 -15.01 -21.89
N VAL A 27 4.44 -15.86 -21.57
CA VAL A 27 4.54 -17.32 -21.69
C VAL A 27 4.68 -17.75 -23.15
N ALA A 28 4.01 -17.06 -24.08
CA ALA A 28 4.13 -17.28 -25.51
C ALA A 28 5.48 -16.82 -26.10
N GLY A 29 6.30 -16.09 -25.33
CA GLY A 29 7.62 -15.63 -25.74
C GLY A 29 7.57 -14.38 -26.62
N ASP A 30 6.54 -13.54 -26.50
CA ASP A 30 6.47 -12.26 -27.19
C ASP A 30 7.69 -11.39 -26.82
N ALA A 31 8.43 -10.94 -27.84
CA ALA A 31 9.71 -10.27 -27.66
C ALA A 31 9.58 -8.92 -26.93
N GLU A 32 8.48 -8.20 -27.12
CA GLU A 32 8.21 -6.93 -26.48
C GLU A 32 7.88 -7.14 -25.00
N VAL A 33 7.04 -8.12 -24.70
CA VAL A 33 6.67 -8.46 -23.32
C VAL A 33 7.85 -9.07 -22.56
N VAL A 34 8.69 -9.89 -23.21
CA VAL A 34 9.92 -10.41 -22.61
C VAL A 34 10.86 -9.28 -22.23
N SER A 35 11.00 -8.26 -23.08
CA SER A 35 11.77 -7.05 -22.76
C SER A 35 11.16 -6.30 -21.57
N GLN A 36 9.84 -6.17 -21.49
CA GLN A 36 9.17 -5.52 -20.34
C GLN A 36 9.40 -6.28 -19.03
N PHE A 37 9.34 -7.61 -19.03
CA PHE A 37 9.66 -8.41 -17.85
C PHE A 37 11.12 -8.27 -17.45
N ALA A 38 12.05 -8.24 -18.40
CA ALA A 38 13.46 -8.03 -18.11
C ALA A 38 13.74 -6.63 -17.51
N GLU A 39 13.01 -5.61 -17.97
CA GLU A 39 13.18 -4.22 -17.55
C GLU A 39 12.54 -3.92 -16.20
N TYR A 40 11.33 -4.44 -15.94
CA TYR A 40 10.52 -4.04 -14.79
C TYR A 40 10.39 -5.12 -13.69
N HIS A 41 10.79 -6.37 -13.94
CA HIS A 41 10.77 -7.40 -12.90
C HIS A 41 12.06 -7.36 -12.04
N PRO A 42 11.97 -7.15 -10.71
CA PRO A 42 13.11 -6.72 -9.88
C PRO A 42 14.15 -7.81 -9.64
N ARG A 43 13.79 -9.07 -9.87
CA ARG A 43 14.66 -10.24 -9.69
C ARG A 43 14.92 -10.98 -11.00
N GLY A 44 14.42 -10.45 -12.12
CA GLY A 44 14.18 -11.23 -13.32
C GLY A 44 13.10 -12.29 -13.09
N MET A 45 12.41 -12.68 -14.15
CA MET A 45 11.49 -13.80 -14.14
C MET A 45 11.75 -14.61 -15.41
N THR A 46 11.39 -15.89 -15.39
CA THR A 46 11.41 -16.73 -16.59
C THR A 46 9.98 -17.12 -16.97
N PRO A 47 9.66 -17.24 -18.27
CA PRO A 47 8.29 -17.52 -18.72
C PRO A 47 7.69 -18.79 -18.12
N ASP A 48 8.50 -19.83 -17.91
CA ASP A 48 8.08 -21.12 -17.33
C ASP A 48 7.69 -21.06 -15.85
N ARG A 49 8.10 -20.00 -15.14
CA ARG A 49 7.83 -19.81 -13.70
C ARG A 49 6.93 -18.62 -13.40
N ALA A 50 6.61 -17.82 -14.41
CA ALA A 50 5.83 -16.61 -14.26
C ALA A 50 4.40 -16.91 -13.82
N LYS A 51 3.94 -16.15 -12.83
CA LYS A 51 2.56 -16.17 -12.34
C LYS A 51 1.86 -14.86 -12.66
N LEU A 52 0.54 -14.85 -12.50
CA LEU A 52 -0.26 -13.64 -12.66
C LEU A 52 0.22 -12.49 -11.78
N THR A 53 0.71 -12.77 -10.58
CA THR A 53 1.29 -11.78 -9.66
C THR A 53 2.54 -11.11 -10.24
N ASP A 54 3.35 -11.83 -11.02
CA ASP A 54 4.54 -11.29 -11.66
C ASP A 54 4.16 -10.37 -12.83
N ALA A 55 3.17 -10.79 -13.65
CA ALA A 55 2.61 -9.96 -14.71
C ALA A 55 1.94 -8.70 -14.16
N GLN A 56 1.23 -8.80 -13.03
CA GLN A 56 0.65 -7.65 -12.33
C GLN A 56 1.73 -6.70 -11.81
N LEU A 57 2.84 -7.23 -11.28
CA LEU A 57 3.98 -6.44 -10.81
C LEU A 57 4.68 -5.70 -11.96
N VAL A 58 4.93 -6.39 -13.07
CA VAL A 58 5.51 -5.80 -14.28
C VAL A 58 4.59 -4.72 -14.82
N LEU A 59 3.30 -5.03 -15.05
CA LEU A 59 2.31 -4.08 -15.53
C LEU A 59 2.22 -2.84 -14.63
N ALA A 60 2.21 -3.01 -13.31
CA ALA A 60 2.23 -1.91 -12.36
C ALA A 60 3.45 -1.00 -12.56
N ARG A 61 4.63 -1.58 -12.73
CA ARG A 61 5.87 -0.84 -12.95
C ARG A 61 5.97 -0.20 -14.32
N THR A 62 5.36 -0.78 -15.37
CA THR A 62 5.27 -0.16 -16.70
C THR A 62 4.43 1.12 -16.70
N TYR A 63 3.55 1.29 -15.71
CA TYR A 63 2.81 2.53 -15.43
C TYR A 63 3.55 3.45 -14.44
N GLU A 64 4.85 3.26 -14.21
CA GLU A 64 5.70 4.01 -13.26
C GLU A 64 5.39 3.78 -11.76
N PHE A 65 4.80 2.63 -11.40
CA PHE A 65 4.49 2.36 -10.00
C PHE A 65 5.47 1.36 -9.36
N PRO A 66 6.37 1.82 -8.49
CA PRO A 66 7.60 1.09 -8.18
C PRO A 66 7.41 -0.15 -7.29
N SER A 67 6.32 -0.31 -6.53
CA SER A 67 6.01 -1.51 -5.72
C SER A 67 4.68 -1.36 -4.92
N TRP A 68 4.54 -2.20 -3.89
CA TRP A 68 3.59 -2.26 -2.78
C TRP A 68 3.34 -1.00 -1.92
N PRO A 69 4.06 0.13 -2.07
CA PRO A 69 3.63 1.42 -1.56
C PRO A 69 2.19 1.79 -1.93
N ARG A 70 1.58 1.18 -2.95
CA ARG A 70 0.16 1.40 -3.22
C ARG A 70 -0.80 0.90 -2.13
N LEU A 71 -0.52 -0.18 -1.39
CA LEU A 71 -1.42 -0.59 -0.29
C LEU A 71 -1.38 0.47 0.83
N HIS A 72 -0.18 0.98 1.11
CA HIS A 72 0.07 2.09 2.02
C HIS A 72 -0.67 3.36 1.57
N LEU A 73 -0.54 3.74 0.30
CA LEU A 73 -1.20 4.93 -0.25
C LEU A 73 -2.72 4.77 -0.33
N ALA A 74 -3.22 3.60 -0.73
CA ALA A 74 -4.65 3.32 -0.77
C ALA A 74 -5.27 3.40 0.63
N ALA A 75 -4.55 2.92 1.65
CA ALA A 75 -4.94 3.09 3.05
C ALA A 75 -4.92 4.56 3.51
N ASP A 76 -3.91 5.33 3.11
CA ASP A 76 -3.75 6.75 3.47
C ASP A 76 -4.82 7.66 2.82
N PHE A 77 -5.16 7.37 1.56
CA PHE A 77 -6.07 8.19 0.74
C PHE A 77 -7.52 7.69 0.71
N ASP A 78 -7.80 6.55 1.34
CA ASP A 78 -9.12 5.91 1.36
C ASP A 78 -9.63 5.45 -0.01
N GLU A 79 -8.71 4.91 -0.81
CA GLU A 79 -9.02 4.33 -2.12
C GLU A 79 -9.51 2.89 -1.93
N TRP A 80 -10.74 2.73 -1.44
CA TRP A 80 -11.31 1.44 -1.03
C TRP A 80 -11.19 0.35 -2.11
N ASP A 81 -11.61 0.66 -3.34
CA ASP A 81 -11.63 -0.33 -4.43
C ASP A 81 -10.21 -0.83 -4.77
N ILE A 82 -9.23 0.07 -4.73
CA ILE A 82 -7.82 -0.26 -4.98
C ILE A 82 -7.26 -1.06 -3.80
N PHE A 83 -7.55 -0.63 -2.58
CA PHE A 83 -7.13 -1.28 -1.35
C PHE A 83 -7.63 -2.73 -1.27
N GLU A 84 -8.93 -2.95 -1.49
CA GLU A 84 -9.54 -4.28 -1.48
C GLU A 84 -8.95 -5.15 -2.57
N TRP A 85 -8.86 -4.63 -3.80
CA TRP A 85 -8.29 -5.36 -4.93
C TRP A 85 -6.84 -5.78 -4.69
N LEU A 86 -6.01 -4.92 -4.10
CA LEU A 86 -4.63 -5.26 -3.77
C LEU A 86 -4.57 -6.44 -2.80
N LEU A 87 -5.37 -6.42 -1.73
CA LEU A 87 -5.43 -7.51 -0.76
C LEU A 87 -5.95 -8.81 -1.37
N GLU A 88 -6.94 -8.75 -2.28
CA GLU A 88 -7.41 -9.92 -3.05
C GLU A 88 -6.31 -10.53 -3.93
N LYS A 89 -5.38 -9.72 -4.44
CA LYS A 89 -4.24 -10.20 -5.24
C LYS A 89 -3.07 -10.72 -4.41
N GLY A 90 -3.29 -10.88 -3.11
CA GLY A 90 -2.28 -11.39 -2.19
C GLY A 90 -1.30 -10.30 -1.78
N ALA A 91 -1.74 -9.03 -1.76
CA ALA A 91 -0.98 -8.03 -1.06
C ALA A 91 -0.91 -8.41 0.44
N ASP A 92 0.23 -8.94 0.87
CA ASP A 92 0.72 -8.95 2.24
C ASP A 92 0.45 -7.62 2.99
N PRO A 93 -0.48 -7.63 3.97
CA PRO A 93 -0.76 -6.45 4.80
C PRO A 93 0.40 -6.10 5.74
N ASN A 94 1.39 -6.99 5.89
CA ASN A 94 2.58 -6.81 6.71
C ASN A 94 3.81 -6.34 5.91
N ALA A 95 3.63 -6.06 4.62
CA ALA A 95 4.67 -5.49 3.79
C ALA A 95 5.14 -4.16 4.41
N ARG A 96 6.44 -4.09 4.70
CA ARG A 96 7.03 -2.93 5.37
C ARG A 96 7.48 -1.89 4.34
N ALA A 97 7.20 -0.63 4.61
CA ALA A 97 7.76 0.48 3.85
C ALA A 97 9.30 0.48 3.93
N GLU A 98 9.95 0.97 2.88
CA GLU A 98 11.40 1.16 2.84
C GLU A 98 11.85 2.08 3.99
N VAL A 99 13.04 1.80 4.52
CA VAL A 99 13.68 2.60 5.58
C VAL A 99 14.69 3.52 4.93
N ASP A 100 14.58 4.82 5.19
CA ASP A 100 15.50 5.84 4.70
C ASP A 100 16.86 5.79 5.41
N ASP A 101 17.82 6.57 4.91
CA ASP A 101 19.19 6.64 5.45
C ASP A 101 19.24 7.14 6.91
N ASP A 102 18.19 7.80 7.39
CA ASP A 102 18.06 8.28 8.76
C ASP A 102 17.38 7.25 9.69
N GLY A 103 17.01 6.08 9.17
CA GLY A 103 16.37 5.01 9.92
C GLY A 103 14.84 5.15 10.06
N PHE A 104 14.17 5.96 9.23
CA PHE A 104 12.72 6.12 9.25
C PHE A 104 12.06 5.34 8.11
N GLY A 105 11.01 4.61 8.44
CA GLY A 105 10.29 3.72 7.55
C GLY A 105 9.84 2.46 8.29
N GLY A 106 9.70 1.37 7.55
CA GLY A 106 9.37 0.07 8.13
C GLY A 106 7.93 -0.06 8.66
N HIS A 107 7.10 0.96 8.48
CA HIS A 107 5.68 0.94 8.81
C HIS A 107 4.90 0.06 7.83
N THR A 108 3.75 -0.42 8.28
CA THR A 108 2.83 -1.25 7.52
C THR A 108 1.51 -0.52 7.25
N ALA A 109 0.64 -1.08 6.43
CA ALA A 109 -0.64 -0.47 6.06
C ALA A 109 -1.53 -0.02 7.25
N PRO A 110 -1.54 -0.70 8.43
CA PRO A 110 -2.25 -0.21 9.61
C PRO A 110 -1.83 1.18 10.10
N PHE A 111 -0.55 1.58 9.98
CA PHE A 111 -0.11 2.91 10.41
C PHE A 111 -0.81 4.03 9.64
N ASN A 112 -1.03 3.79 8.35
CA ASN A 112 -1.67 4.73 7.45
C ASN A 112 -3.17 4.81 7.69
N ALA A 113 -3.82 3.67 7.94
CA ALA A 113 -5.25 3.63 8.23
C ALA A 113 -5.62 4.18 9.63
N VAL A 114 -4.68 4.18 10.59
CA VAL A 114 -4.88 4.76 11.93
C VAL A 114 -4.76 6.28 11.91
N VAL A 115 -3.78 6.83 11.19
CA VAL A 115 -3.54 8.28 11.10
C VAL A 115 -3.57 8.73 9.64
N SER A 116 -4.78 8.97 9.14
CA SER A 116 -5.04 9.21 7.70
C SER A 116 -5.60 10.60 7.43
N GLN A 117 -5.28 11.13 6.25
CA GLN A 117 -5.94 12.35 5.75
C GLN A 117 -7.42 12.10 5.47
N ALA A 118 -7.75 10.89 5.00
CA ALA A 118 -9.12 10.53 4.71
C ALA A 118 -10.04 10.58 5.92
N TYR A 119 -9.53 10.24 7.12
CA TYR A 119 -10.29 10.38 8.36
C TYR A 119 -10.62 11.83 8.68
N VAL A 120 -9.64 12.75 8.64
CA VAL A 120 -9.89 14.16 8.95
C VAL A 120 -10.81 14.85 7.93
N CYS A 121 -10.80 14.38 6.68
CA CYS A 121 -11.72 14.82 5.63
C CYS A 121 -13.09 14.14 5.70
N GLY A 122 -13.30 13.21 6.64
CA GLY A 122 -14.57 12.51 6.85
C GLY A 122 -14.93 11.47 5.79
N ARG A 123 -13.96 10.98 5.02
CA ARG A 123 -14.14 9.86 4.08
C ARG A 123 -14.12 8.52 4.82
N GLN A 124 -13.17 8.34 5.75
CA GLN A 124 -13.16 7.20 6.67
C GLN A 124 -13.90 7.51 7.97
N LYS A 125 -14.76 6.59 8.42
CA LYS A 125 -15.50 6.75 9.69
C LYS A 125 -15.60 5.49 10.54
N ASP A 126 -15.62 4.32 9.91
CA ASP A 126 -15.97 3.03 10.53
C ASP A 126 -14.79 2.07 10.67
N ALA A 127 -13.58 2.54 10.37
CA ALA A 127 -12.36 1.74 10.39
C ALA A 127 -12.38 0.49 9.50
N ALA A 128 -13.18 0.52 8.41
CA ALA A 128 -13.29 -0.59 7.46
C ALA A 128 -11.91 -1.09 6.98
N MET A 129 -11.00 -0.19 6.63
CA MET A 129 -9.65 -0.57 6.17
C MET A 129 -8.84 -1.31 7.23
N VAL A 130 -8.84 -0.86 8.49
CA VAL A 130 -8.14 -1.57 9.57
C VAL A 130 -8.79 -2.92 9.83
N LYS A 131 -10.12 -2.99 9.85
CA LYS A 131 -10.83 -4.26 10.00
C LYS A 131 -10.43 -5.26 8.92
N THR A 132 -10.41 -4.84 7.65
CA THR A 132 -10.02 -5.72 6.53
C THR A 132 -8.55 -6.11 6.60
N LEU A 133 -7.65 -5.20 6.97
CA LEU A 133 -6.23 -5.55 7.19
C LEU A 133 -6.09 -6.65 8.25
N LEU A 134 -6.77 -6.53 9.38
CA LEU A 134 -6.76 -7.55 10.44
C LEU A 134 -7.33 -8.88 9.97
N GLU A 135 -8.46 -8.87 9.24
CA GLU A 135 -9.04 -10.09 8.62
C GLU A 135 -8.09 -10.77 7.63
N LYS A 136 -7.22 -9.99 6.97
CA LYS A 136 -6.18 -10.49 6.06
C LYS A 136 -4.87 -10.85 6.77
N GLY A 137 -4.82 -10.81 8.10
CA GLY A 137 -3.67 -11.23 8.90
C GLY A 137 -2.62 -10.14 9.11
N ALA A 138 -3.02 -8.86 9.14
CA ALA A 138 -2.13 -7.78 9.57
C ALA A 138 -1.67 -8.00 11.01
N ASP A 139 -0.36 -7.99 11.23
CA ASP A 139 0.31 -8.05 12.52
C ASP A 139 0.39 -6.64 13.12
N THR A 140 -0.35 -6.44 14.20
CA THR A 140 -0.41 -5.16 14.93
C THR A 140 0.85 -4.89 15.75
N LYS A 141 1.68 -5.93 15.99
CA LYS A 141 2.86 -5.85 16.85
C LYS A 141 4.11 -5.37 16.12
N ILE A 142 4.02 -5.14 14.81
CA ILE A 142 5.12 -4.61 14.01
C ILE A 142 5.45 -3.19 14.50
N ARG A 143 6.71 -3.01 14.92
CA ARG A 143 7.24 -1.71 15.35
C ARG A 143 7.93 -1.01 14.19
N ALA A 144 7.70 0.28 14.05
CA ALA A 144 8.28 1.11 13.00
C ALA A 144 8.70 2.48 13.57
N THR A 145 9.64 3.11 12.87
CA THR A 145 10.09 4.47 13.19
C THR A 145 9.63 5.40 12.07
N ILE A 146 8.74 6.35 12.34
CA ILE A 146 8.12 7.19 11.31
C ILE A 146 8.19 8.67 11.63
N ARG A 147 8.21 9.48 10.57
CA ARG A 147 8.07 10.93 10.63
C ARG A 147 6.71 11.31 10.06
N LYS A 148 6.01 12.23 10.72
CA LYS A 148 4.75 12.78 10.20
C LYS A 148 4.70 14.27 10.47
N ASN A 149 4.41 15.03 9.42
CA ASN A 149 3.91 16.38 9.53
C ASN A 149 2.48 16.43 8.97
N PHE A 150 1.69 17.36 9.48
CA PHE A 150 0.36 17.64 8.97
C PHE A 150 0.39 19.01 8.31
N ARG A 151 -0.19 19.09 7.11
CA ARG A 151 -0.36 20.36 6.40
C ARG A 151 -1.70 20.97 6.75
N TYR A 152 -1.77 22.29 6.76
CA TYR A 152 -2.95 23.09 7.08
C TYR A 152 -3.45 22.90 8.51
N THR A 153 -2.52 22.82 9.47
CA THR A 153 -2.78 22.66 10.91
C THR A 153 -1.99 23.65 11.73
N ASP A 154 -2.38 23.87 13.00
CA ASP A 154 -1.71 24.83 13.89
C ASP A 154 -0.24 24.45 14.18
N ASP A 155 0.08 23.15 14.16
CA ASP A 155 1.45 22.63 14.23
C ASP A 155 1.75 21.84 12.95
N GLU A 156 2.63 22.36 12.09
CA GLU A 156 3.09 21.70 10.85
C GLU A 156 4.53 21.19 10.95
N ARG A 157 5.12 21.19 12.16
CA ARG A 157 6.49 20.68 12.36
C ARG A 157 6.55 19.19 12.03
N MET A 158 7.75 18.73 11.71
CA MET A 158 7.99 17.30 11.59
C MET A 158 8.03 16.69 12.98
N HIS A 159 7.17 15.72 13.25
CA HIS A 159 7.16 14.94 14.49
C HIS A 159 7.65 13.53 14.22
N GLU A 160 8.47 13.02 15.14
CA GLU A 160 9.10 11.71 15.03
C GLU A 160 8.48 10.75 16.05
N TYR A 161 8.20 9.53 15.62
CA TYR A 161 7.70 8.44 16.45
C TYR A 161 8.63 7.26 16.25
N ARG A 162 9.37 6.88 17.28
CA ARG A 162 10.46 5.90 17.17
C ARG A 162 10.05 4.58 17.78
N GLU A 163 10.28 3.51 17.02
CA GLU A 163 10.00 2.14 17.42
C GLU A 163 8.59 1.99 18.00
N VAL A 164 7.55 2.46 17.31
CA VAL A 164 6.15 2.40 17.79
C VAL A 164 5.34 1.36 17.00
N THR A 165 4.34 0.73 17.64
CA THR A 165 3.29 0.00 16.92
C THR A 165 2.29 0.95 16.27
N ALA A 166 1.40 0.45 15.41
CA ALA A 166 0.33 1.26 14.83
C ALA A 166 -0.63 1.83 15.90
N LEU A 167 -0.88 1.07 16.98
CA LEU A 167 -1.66 1.52 18.12
C LEU A 167 -0.94 2.65 18.88
N GLU A 168 0.31 2.40 19.30
CA GLU A 168 1.14 3.37 20.02
C GLU A 168 1.31 4.67 19.21
N TYR A 169 1.48 4.56 17.88
CA TYR A 169 1.57 5.72 16.99
C TYR A 169 0.31 6.59 17.05
N GLY A 170 -0.88 6.00 16.90
CA GLY A 170 -2.11 6.78 16.96
C GLY A 170 -2.40 7.36 18.35
N GLU A 171 -2.02 6.67 19.42
CA GLU A 171 -2.13 7.18 20.79
C GLU A 171 -1.17 8.36 21.06
N GLN A 172 0.06 8.29 20.55
CA GLN A 172 1.09 9.32 20.72
C GLN A 172 0.96 10.47 19.71
N CYS A 173 0.17 10.30 18.64
CA CYS A 173 0.04 11.28 17.58
C CYS A 173 -0.31 12.67 18.14
N HIS A 174 0.55 13.66 17.90
CA HIS A 174 0.37 15.01 18.45
C HIS A 174 -0.91 15.68 17.94
N ASN A 175 -1.46 15.24 16.80
CA ASN A 175 -2.71 15.74 16.25
C ASN A 175 -3.80 14.66 16.26
N GLN A 176 -4.52 14.58 17.38
CA GLN A 176 -5.58 13.59 17.61
C GLN A 176 -6.79 13.73 16.67
N ARG A 177 -6.92 14.84 15.94
CA ARG A 177 -7.98 15.05 14.93
C ARG A 177 -7.79 14.16 13.69
N TRP A 178 -6.56 13.74 13.41
CA TRP A 178 -6.21 12.89 12.27
C TRP A 178 -6.27 11.40 12.61
N VAL A 179 -6.53 11.08 13.87
CA VAL A 179 -6.49 9.71 14.39
C VAL A 179 -7.88 9.09 14.30
N ASN A 180 -8.00 8.03 13.51
CA ASN A 180 -9.22 7.25 13.40
C ASN A 180 -9.47 6.49 14.71
N LYS A 181 -10.40 7.01 15.53
CA LYS A 181 -10.71 6.45 16.86
C LYS A 181 -11.26 5.03 16.80
N ALA A 182 -12.11 4.74 15.81
CA ALA A 182 -12.64 3.40 15.62
C ALA A 182 -11.50 2.41 15.28
N ALA A 183 -10.52 2.83 14.48
CA ALA A 183 -9.36 2.01 14.14
C ALA A 183 -8.50 1.72 15.39
N LEU A 184 -8.24 2.72 16.24
CA LEU A 184 -7.50 2.52 17.48
C LEU A 184 -8.18 1.50 18.42
N GLU A 185 -9.49 1.58 18.60
CA GLU A 185 -10.21 0.62 19.46
C GLU A 185 -10.13 -0.82 18.92
N LEU A 186 -10.19 -0.99 17.58
CA LEU A 186 -10.02 -2.29 16.95
C LEU A 186 -8.62 -2.87 17.20
N LEU A 187 -7.57 -2.05 17.06
CA LEU A 187 -6.20 -2.49 17.34
C LEU A 187 -6.03 -2.87 18.81
N ARG A 188 -6.56 -2.07 19.74
CA ARG A 188 -6.47 -2.34 21.18
C ARG A 188 -7.12 -3.68 21.57
N THR A 189 -8.25 -4.00 20.95
CA THR A 189 -8.98 -5.25 21.19
C THR A 189 -8.27 -6.45 20.57
N ASN A 190 -7.46 -6.24 19.51
CA ASN A 190 -6.68 -7.29 18.87
C ASN A 190 -5.36 -7.60 19.62
N GLU A 191 -4.85 -6.65 20.42
CA GLU A 191 -3.65 -6.84 21.24
C GLU A 191 -3.91 -7.49 22.62
N SER A 192 -5.19 -7.59 23.03
CA SER A 192 -5.63 -8.19 24.31
C SER A 192 -5.78 -9.71 24.24
#